data_AF-A0A176S3P6-F1
#
_entry.id   AF-A0A176S3P6-F1
#
_cell.length_a   1.000
_cell.length_b   1.000
_cell.length_c   1.000
_cell.angle_alpha   90.00
_cell.angle_beta   90.00
_cell.angle_gamma   90.00
#
_symmetry.space_group_name_H-M   'P 1'
#
loop_
_entity.id
_entity.type
_entity.pdbx_description
1 polymer ?
#
loop_
_entity_poly.entity_id
_entity_poly.type
_entity_poly.pdbx_seq_one_letter_code
_entity_poly.pdbx_strand_id
1 'polypeptide(L)'
;MLIIPVTWPWKGTLFPKLAKFVENDKGVPAPPKLRNVEKYTPPYPINKFPKHFAIELGKDIVYILASRGKNARLEGSDWEEIFARLVGAKWKPSNVGLDDIVLEQTAWGAKTVKNRSPSTVSKVRLISGRNSPVYSFGDREVSECDPNELGEKVLAIWNERVASIRKLYQHVRTVVLIKSNDLLELAVFEFETVMYPSDQYWWQWNERNNLEGFNKFADQHIFTWQPHGSQFTIIENVPPERLAIRIKQPPQLDRDAVLKSIAFDESWVQVLKIEQA
;
A
#
# COMPACT_ATOMS: atom_id res chain seq x y z
N MET A 1 11.53 25.79 63.92
CA MET A 1 12.35 26.32 62.80
C MET A 1 11.55 26.12 61.52
N LEU A 2 10.53 26.97 61.36
CA LEU A 2 10.37 27.94 60.25
C LEU A 2 10.11 27.28 58.88
N ILE A 3 8.82 26.99 58.67
CA ILE A 3 8.17 26.88 57.36
C ILE A 3 8.01 28.32 56.85
N ILE A 4 8.63 28.64 55.72
CA ILE A 4 8.41 29.91 55.01
C ILE A 4 7.60 29.59 53.75
N PRO A 5 6.36 30.09 53.61
CA PRO A 5 5.60 29.98 52.37
C PRO A 5 6.00 31.13 51.44
N VAL A 6 6.44 30.79 50.23
CA VAL A 6 6.64 31.80 49.17
C VAL A 6 5.39 31.84 48.31
N THR A 7 4.52 32.80 48.60
CA THR A 7 3.47 33.27 47.71
C THR A 7 4.09 34.21 46.67
N TRP A 8 3.98 33.88 45.38
CA TRP A 8 4.29 34.82 44.30
C TRP A 8 2.99 35.39 43.71
N PRO A 9 2.83 36.73 43.64
CA PRO A 9 1.67 37.35 43.04
C PRO A 9 1.81 37.44 41.51
N TRP A 10 0.74 37.06 40.82
CA TRP A 10 0.50 37.37 39.41
C TRP A 10 0.31 38.88 39.21
N LYS A 11 1.22 39.52 38.47
CA LYS A 11 0.96 40.75 37.71
C LYS A 11 1.89 40.82 36.50
N GLY A 12 1.33 41.16 35.34
CA GLY A 12 2.10 41.79 34.25
C GLY A 12 2.33 40.93 33.02
N THR A 13 1.29 40.84 32.19
CA THR A 13 1.32 40.86 30.72
C THR A 13 2.68 41.04 30.04
N LEU A 14 3.16 40.00 29.34
CA LEU A 14 3.90 40.13 28.08
C LEU A 14 3.84 38.80 27.31
N PHE A 15 2.68 38.50 26.72
CA PHE A 15 2.59 37.50 25.66
C PHE A 15 3.00 38.19 24.36
N PRO A 16 4.13 37.82 23.70
CA PRO A 16 4.32 38.21 22.32
C PRO A 16 3.23 37.54 21.48
N LYS A 17 2.50 38.36 20.72
CA LYS A 17 1.53 37.93 19.72
C LYS A 17 2.15 36.81 18.88
N LEU A 18 1.58 35.61 18.97
CA LEU A 18 1.75 34.54 17.98
C LEU A 18 1.46 35.15 16.61
N ALA A 19 2.52 35.42 15.86
CA ALA A 19 2.42 35.79 14.47
C ALA A 19 1.70 34.65 13.77
N LYS A 20 0.55 34.97 13.16
CA LYS A 20 -0.09 34.11 12.17
C LYS A 20 0.95 33.86 11.09
N PHE A 21 1.48 32.65 11.02
CA PHE A 21 2.15 32.17 9.82
C PHE A 21 1.07 32.09 8.74
N VAL A 22 1.01 33.16 7.94
CA VAL A 22 0.41 33.11 6.62
C VAL A 22 1.37 32.26 5.79
N GLU A 23 0.94 31.06 5.44
CA GLU A 23 1.59 30.19 4.47
C GLU A 23 1.61 30.95 3.13
N ASN A 24 2.73 31.64 2.86
CA ASN A 24 3.03 32.14 1.54
C ASN A 24 3.58 30.96 0.74
N ASP A 25 2.73 30.38 -0.11
CA ASP A 25 3.07 29.40 -1.13
C ASP A 25 3.94 30.04 -2.22
N LYS A 26 5.18 30.36 -1.85
CA LYS A 26 6.22 30.90 -2.74
C LYS A 26 7.50 30.12 -2.50
N GLY A 27 7.79 29.16 -3.37
CA GLY A 27 9.16 28.71 -3.51
C GLY A 27 9.41 27.28 -3.96
N VAL A 28 8.42 26.51 -4.43
CA VAL A 28 8.76 25.32 -5.22
C VAL A 28 9.20 25.80 -6.60
N PRO A 29 10.47 25.64 -7.01
CA PRO A 29 10.89 26.01 -8.35
C PRO A 29 10.06 25.22 -9.35
N ALA A 30 9.50 25.90 -10.35
CA ALA A 30 8.80 25.21 -11.42
C ALA A 30 9.77 24.18 -12.05
N PRO A 31 9.34 22.92 -12.27
CA PRO A 31 10.21 21.90 -12.82
C PRO A 31 10.76 22.35 -14.18
N PRO A 32 12.00 21.95 -14.53
CA PRO A 32 12.66 22.39 -15.75
C PRO A 32 11.78 22.11 -16.97
N LYS A 33 11.59 23.14 -17.81
CA LYS A 33 10.80 23.02 -19.04
C LYS A 33 11.61 22.26 -20.08
N LEU A 34 11.37 20.96 -20.19
CA LEU A 34 11.91 20.14 -21.27
C LEU A 34 11.09 20.36 -22.53
N ARG A 35 11.76 20.58 -23.67
CA ARG A 35 11.12 20.96 -24.95
C ARG A 35 10.21 19.88 -25.53
N ASN A 36 10.43 18.60 -25.19
CA ASN A 36 9.81 17.46 -25.86
C ASN A 36 9.08 16.48 -24.90
N VAL A 37 8.60 16.96 -23.74
CA VAL A 37 7.88 16.07 -22.81
C VAL A 37 6.39 16.39 -22.88
N GLU A 38 5.60 15.46 -23.42
CA GLU A 38 4.16 15.44 -23.19
C GLU A 38 3.94 15.36 -21.67
N LYS A 39 3.38 16.41 -21.09
CA LYS A 39 3.10 16.45 -19.66
C LYS A 39 1.78 15.75 -19.43
N TYR A 40 1.83 14.47 -19.11
CA TYR A 40 0.64 13.77 -18.64
C TYR A 40 0.33 14.13 -17.19
N THR A 41 -0.93 14.43 -16.91
CA THR A 41 -1.43 14.64 -15.54
C THR A 41 -2.14 13.37 -15.08
N PRO A 42 -1.81 12.82 -13.90
CA PRO A 42 -2.54 11.67 -13.36
C PRO A 42 -4.05 11.93 -13.29
N PRO A 43 -4.89 10.87 -13.33
CA PRO A 43 -6.36 11.04 -13.33
C PRO A 43 -6.90 11.74 -12.08
N TYR A 44 -6.17 11.69 -10.96
CA TYR A 44 -6.45 12.44 -9.74
C TYR A 44 -5.17 12.64 -8.90
N PRO A 45 -5.13 13.66 -8.02
CA PRO A 45 -4.03 13.85 -7.08
C PRO A 45 -3.89 12.70 -6.08
N ILE A 46 -2.69 12.44 -5.59
CA ILE A 46 -2.42 11.40 -4.59
C ILE A 46 -3.36 11.58 -3.38
N ASN A 47 -3.98 10.49 -2.93
CA ASN A 47 -4.94 10.43 -1.81
C ASN A 47 -6.24 11.24 -2.01
N LYS A 48 -6.46 11.85 -3.18
CA LYS A 48 -7.71 12.53 -3.55
C LYS A 48 -8.54 11.66 -4.50
N PHE A 49 -9.02 10.54 -3.98
CA PHE A 49 -9.80 9.56 -4.76
C PHE A 49 -11.06 10.17 -5.40
N PRO A 50 -11.55 9.61 -6.51
CA PRO A 50 -12.78 10.06 -7.16
C PRO A 50 -13.98 10.15 -6.20
N LYS A 51 -14.89 11.10 -6.45
CA LYS A 51 -16.00 11.48 -5.55
C LYS A 51 -16.83 10.29 -5.01
N HIS A 52 -17.02 9.25 -5.83
CA HIS A 52 -17.84 8.09 -5.49
C HIS A 52 -17.03 6.87 -5.04
N PHE A 53 -15.70 6.96 -5.03
CA PHE A 53 -14.80 5.85 -4.74
C PHE A 53 -15.14 5.17 -3.40
N ALA A 54 -15.38 5.94 -2.35
CA ALA A 54 -15.66 5.42 -1.01
C ALA A 54 -16.94 4.56 -0.95
N ILE A 55 -18.01 5.03 -1.61
CA ILE A 55 -19.30 4.35 -1.61
C ILE A 55 -19.26 3.11 -2.50
N GLU A 56 -18.64 3.21 -3.67
CA GLU A 56 -18.51 2.08 -4.59
C GLU A 56 -17.58 0.99 -4.01
N LEU A 57 -16.48 1.36 -3.36
CA LEU A 57 -15.68 0.43 -2.57
C LEU A 57 -16.53 -0.26 -1.49
N GLY A 58 -17.33 0.52 -0.75
CA GLY A 58 -18.24 -0.03 0.24
C GLY A 58 -19.21 -1.05 -0.34
N LYS A 59 -19.75 -0.81 -1.55
CA LYS A 59 -20.65 -1.75 -2.24
C LYS A 59 -19.94 -3.05 -2.60
N ASP A 60 -18.71 -2.99 -3.12
CA ASP A 60 -17.92 -4.17 -3.46
C ASP A 60 -17.63 -5.04 -2.24
N ILE A 61 -17.31 -4.41 -1.12
CA ILE A 61 -17.02 -5.13 0.12
C ILE A 61 -18.29 -5.70 0.73
N VAL A 62 -19.41 -4.96 0.67
CA VAL A 62 -20.74 -5.48 1.04
C VAL A 62 -21.08 -6.71 0.21
N TYR A 63 -20.84 -6.67 -1.10
CA TYR A 63 -21.06 -7.82 -1.97
C TYR A 63 -20.19 -9.02 -1.58
N ILE A 64 -18.89 -8.80 -1.31
CA ILE A 64 -17.98 -9.86 -0.82
C ILE A 64 -18.49 -10.47 0.49
N LEU A 65 -18.89 -9.63 1.46
CA LEU A 65 -19.38 -10.07 2.76
C LEU A 65 -20.70 -10.83 2.65
N ALA A 66 -21.63 -10.35 1.82
CA ALA A 66 -22.94 -10.95 1.64
C ALA A 66 -22.85 -12.29 0.89
N SER A 67 -21.95 -12.41 -0.10
CA SER A 67 -21.77 -13.62 -0.92
C SER A 67 -20.89 -14.69 -0.26
N ARG A 68 -19.80 -14.30 0.43
CA ARG A 68 -18.83 -15.24 1.02
C ARG A 68 -19.08 -15.49 2.52
N GLY A 69 -19.97 -14.71 3.15
CA GLY A 69 -20.39 -14.89 4.54
C GLY A 69 -19.28 -14.64 5.57
N LYS A 70 -19.33 -15.34 6.70
CA LYS A 70 -18.41 -15.12 7.86
C LYS A 70 -16.93 -15.36 7.53
N ASN A 71 -16.65 -16.16 6.50
CA ASN A 71 -15.30 -16.49 6.07
C ASN A 71 -14.83 -15.62 4.90
N ALA A 72 -15.54 -14.53 4.60
CA ALA A 72 -15.17 -13.61 3.55
C ALA A 72 -13.72 -13.17 3.67
N ARG A 73 -12.99 -13.33 2.57
CA ARG A 73 -11.62 -12.84 2.40
C ARG A 73 -11.61 -11.94 1.18
N LEU A 74 -10.74 -10.95 1.23
CA LEU A 74 -10.38 -10.12 0.08
C LEU A 74 -8.91 -10.38 -0.20
N GLU A 75 -8.60 -10.93 -1.37
CA GLU A 75 -7.25 -11.27 -1.81
C GLU A 75 -6.62 -10.13 -2.62
N GLY A 76 -5.37 -10.31 -3.06
CA GLY A 76 -4.65 -9.30 -3.84
C GLY A 76 -5.37 -8.98 -5.15
N SER A 77 -5.72 -10.02 -5.93
CA SER A 77 -6.43 -9.86 -7.19
C SER A 77 -7.82 -9.24 -7.02
N ASP A 78 -8.57 -9.62 -5.98
CA ASP A 78 -9.85 -8.97 -5.65
C ASP A 78 -9.64 -7.45 -5.50
N TRP A 79 -8.58 -7.03 -4.80
CA TRP A 79 -8.27 -5.61 -4.62
C TRP A 79 -7.89 -4.92 -5.93
N GLU A 80 -7.05 -5.57 -6.73
CA GLU A 80 -6.61 -5.03 -8.01
C GLU A 80 -7.79 -4.77 -8.96
N GLU A 81 -8.68 -5.75 -9.10
CA GLU A 81 -9.87 -5.65 -9.94
C GLU A 81 -10.84 -4.57 -9.44
N ILE A 82 -11.12 -4.55 -8.13
CA ILE A 82 -11.97 -3.53 -7.51
C ILE A 82 -11.38 -2.15 -7.79
N PHE A 83 -10.12 -1.93 -7.45
CA PHE A 83 -9.50 -0.62 -7.61
C PHE A 83 -9.48 -0.18 -9.08
N ALA A 84 -9.12 -1.07 -10.01
CA ALA A 84 -9.11 -0.78 -11.43
C ALA A 84 -10.49 -0.27 -11.90
N ARG A 85 -11.57 -0.97 -11.55
CA ARG A 85 -12.93 -0.55 -11.88
C ARG A 85 -13.29 0.79 -11.25
N LEU A 86 -12.94 1.01 -9.98
CA LEU A 86 -13.28 2.23 -9.24
C LEU A 86 -12.65 3.50 -9.82
N VAL A 87 -11.50 3.37 -10.49
CA VAL A 87 -10.79 4.50 -11.10
C VAL A 87 -10.89 4.53 -12.63
N GLY A 88 -11.65 3.60 -13.23
CA GLY A 88 -11.78 3.48 -14.69
C GLY A 88 -10.51 2.99 -15.39
N ALA A 89 -9.60 2.33 -14.67
CA ALA A 89 -8.39 1.73 -15.20
C ALA A 89 -8.63 0.32 -15.73
N LYS A 90 -7.65 -0.20 -16.48
CA LYS A 90 -7.60 -1.60 -16.89
C LYS A 90 -6.83 -2.41 -15.86
N TRP A 91 -7.42 -3.51 -15.40
CA TRP A 91 -6.67 -4.54 -14.68
C TRP A 91 -5.99 -5.46 -15.68
N LYS A 92 -4.70 -5.70 -15.47
CA LYS A 92 -3.88 -6.62 -16.26
C LYS A 92 -2.85 -7.22 -15.30
N PRO A 93 -2.95 -8.49 -14.92
CA PRO A 93 -1.96 -9.10 -14.04
C PRO A 93 -0.56 -8.98 -14.67
N SER A 94 0.41 -8.52 -13.87
CA SER A 94 1.78 -8.30 -14.31
C SER A 94 2.75 -9.22 -13.57
N ASN A 95 3.89 -9.52 -14.20
CA ASN A 95 4.95 -10.28 -13.54
C ASN A 95 5.65 -9.49 -12.42
N VAL A 96 5.64 -8.15 -12.52
CA VAL A 96 6.36 -7.25 -11.62
C VAL A 96 5.51 -6.85 -10.41
N GLY A 97 4.19 -6.77 -10.58
CA GLY A 97 3.24 -6.39 -9.54
C GLY A 97 3.18 -4.87 -9.27
N LEU A 98 3.65 -4.06 -10.23
CA LEU A 98 3.74 -2.59 -10.14
C LEU A 98 2.97 -1.89 -11.27
N ASP A 99 2.52 -2.64 -12.26
CA ASP A 99 1.69 -2.20 -13.38
C ASP A 99 0.46 -3.10 -13.56
N ASP A 100 -0.04 -3.68 -12.46
CA ASP A 100 -1.23 -4.53 -12.48
C ASP A 100 -2.49 -3.76 -12.89
N ILE A 101 -2.46 -2.44 -12.68
CA ILE A 101 -3.58 -1.55 -12.95
C ILE A 101 -3.02 -0.37 -13.73
N VAL A 102 -3.61 -0.10 -14.90
CA VAL A 102 -3.09 0.90 -15.84
C VAL A 102 -4.20 1.78 -16.37
N LEU A 103 -3.98 3.09 -16.32
CA LEU A 103 -4.79 4.10 -16.97
C LEU A 103 -3.88 5.10 -17.67
N GLU A 104 -3.84 4.99 -19.00
CA GLU A 104 -3.01 5.84 -19.87
C GLU A 104 -1.54 5.83 -19.43
N GLN A 105 -0.99 6.96 -18.96
CA GLN A 105 0.40 7.08 -18.49
C GLN A 105 0.56 6.93 -16.97
N THR A 106 -0.44 6.38 -16.29
CA THR A 106 -0.38 6.05 -14.86
C THR A 106 -0.55 4.54 -14.65
N ALA A 107 0.37 3.98 -13.87
CA ALA A 107 0.35 2.59 -13.44
C ALA A 107 0.32 2.51 -11.91
N TRP A 108 -0.35 1.48 -11.39
CA TRP A 108 -0.41 1.18 -9.97
C TRP A 108 0.00 -0.25 -9.68
N GLY A 109 0.85 -0.42 -8.68
CA GLY A 109 0.91 -1.66 -7.90
C GLY A 109 -0.12 -1.61 -6.78
N ALA A 110 -0.85 -2.70 -6.57
CA ALA A 110 -1.85 -2.77 -5.51
C ALA A 110 -1.36 -3.66 -4.36
N LYS A 111 -1.55 -3.21 -3.13
CA LYS A 111 -1.16 -3.96 -1.92
C LYS A 111 -2.32 -4.03 -0.95
N THR A 112 -2.44 -5.16 -0.26
CA THR A 112 -3.35 -5.30 0.87
C THR A 112 -2.58 -5.62 2.14
N VAL A 113 -3.03 -5.09 3.27
CA VAL A 113 -2.44 -5.37 4.59
C VAL A 113 -3.55 -5.51 5.63
N LYS A 114 -3.45 -6.55 6.46
CA LYS A 114 -4.38 -6.74 7.57
C LYS A 114 -3.96 -5.91 8.77
N ASN A 115 -4.90 -5.18 9.37
CA ASN A 115 -4.67 -4.43 10.60
C ASN A 115 -5.93 -4.42 11.48
N ARG A 116 -5.78 -4.39 12.81
CA ARG A 116 -6.93 -4.34 13.73
C ARG A 116 -7.66 -3.01 13.69
N SER A 117 -6.95 -1.91 13.41
CA SER A 117 -7.50 -0.55 13.37
C SER A 117 -7.06 0.18 12.09
N PRO A 118 -7.60 -0.21 10.92
CA PRO A 118 -7.19 0.36 9.64
C PRO A 118 -7.28 1.88 9.57
N SER A 119 -8.29 2.48 10.19
CA SER A 119 -8.52 3.92 10.13
C SER A 119 -7.52 4.74 10.95
N THR A 120 -6.79 4.15 11.90
CA THR A 120 -5.91 4.89 12.84
C THR A 120 -4.44 4.45 12.80
N VAL A 121 -4.12 3.34 12.13
CA VAL A 121 -2.73 2.88 12.01
C VAL A 121 -1.84 3.93 11.33
N SER A 122 -0.63 4.09 11.85
CA SER A 122 0.36 5.08 11.36
C SER A 122 1.47 4.46 10.51
N LYS A 123 1.70 3.15 10.60
CA LYS A 123 2.71 2.42 9.83
C LYS A 123 2.21 1.05 9.41
N VAL A 124 2.56 0.64 8.19
CA VAL A 124 2.25 -0.69 7.66
C VAL A 124 3.49 -1.31 7.01
N ARG A 125 3.54 -2.64 6.98
CA ARG A 125 4.58 -3.39 6.29
C ARG A 125 3.99 -3.96 5.00
N LEU A 126 4.55 -3.57 3.87
CA LEU A 126 4.10 -3.97 2.54
C LEU A 126 5.03 -5.02 1.96
N ILE A 127 4.47 -6.04 1.33
CA ILE A 127 5.24 -7.03 0.58
C ILE A 127 5.57 -6.44 -0.79
N SER A 128 6.87 -6.25 -1.03
CA SER A 128 7.43 -5.56 -2.19
C SER A 128 8.15 -6.51 -3.16
N GLY A 129 7.71 -7.77 -3.15
CA GLY A 129 8.14 -8.82 -4.07
C GLY A 129 9.14 -9.81 -3.46
N ARG A 130 9.58 -10.74 -4.31
CA ARG A 130 10.64 -11.71 -3.98
C ARG A 130 11.95 -11.21 -4.55
N ASN A 131 12.79 -10.61 -3.72
CA ASN A 131 14.09 -10.10 -4.16
C ASN A 131 15.11 -11.17 -3.84
N SER A 132 15.47 -12.01 -4.81
CA SER A 132 16.34 -13.15 -4.60
C SER A 132 17.72 -12.87 -5.20
N PRO A 133 18.75 -12.57 -4.40
CA PRO A 133 20.10 -12.39 -4.90
C PRO A 133 20.66 -13.65 -5.58
N VAL A 134 20.28 -14.84 -5.08
CA VAL A 134 20.62 -16.14 -5.69
C VAL A 134 20.11 -16.22 -7.14
N TYR A 135 18.83 -15.92 -7.37
CA TYR A 135 18.25 -15.96 -8.71
C TYR A 135 18.76 -14.82 -9.61
N SER A 136 18.88 -13.60 -9.07
CA SER A 136 19.17 -12.40 -9.86
C SER A 136 20.66 -12.18 -10.14
N PHE A 137 21.55 -12.65 -9.28
CA PHE A 137 23.00 -12.44 -9.39
C PHE A 137 23.83 -13.74 -9.36
N GLY A 138 23.21 -14.90 -9.12
CA GLY A 138 23.92 -16.18 -9.06
C GLY A 138 24.69 -16.41 -7.75
N ASP A 139 24.34 -15.69 -6.68
CA ASP A 139 24.95 -15.86 -5.35
C ASP A 139 24.75 -17.29 -4.84
N ARG A 140 25.79 -17.88 -4.24
CA ARG A 140 25.73 -19.26 -3.72
C ARG A 140 25.20 -19.33 -2.30
N GLU A 141 25.62 -18.40 -1.44
CA GLU A 141 25.19 -18.31 -0.05
C GLU A 141 25.00 -16.84 0.33
N VAL A 142 23.87 -16.53 0.94
CA VAL A 142 23.47 -15.17 1.30
C VAL A 142 23.71 -14.85 2.77
N SER A 143 23.87 -15.87 3.63
CA SER A 143 24.03 -15.70 5.08
C SER A 143 25.45 -15.29 5.51
N GLU A 144 26.45 -15.52 4.66
CA GLU A 144 27.86 -15.23 4.96
C GLU A 144 28.35 -13.90 4.33
N CYS A 145 27.51 -13.25 3.53
CA CYS A 145 27.83 -11.96 2.91
C CYS A 145 27.79 -10.82 3.93
N ASP A 146 28.58 -9.77 3.66
CA ASP A 146 28.42 -8.51 4.36
C ASP A 146 26.96 -8.02 4.26
N PRO A 147 26.31 -7.64 5.37
CA PRO A 147 24.91 -7.22 5.37
C PRO A 147 24.62 -6.06 4.42
N ASN A 148 25.54 -5.11 4.26
CA ASN A 148 25.35 -3.95 3.40
C ASN A 148 25.48 -4.37 1.93
N GLU A 149 26.48 -5.18 1.57
CA GLU A 149 26.62 -5.73 0.21
C GLU A 149 25.37 -6.53 -0.21
N LEU A 150 24.84 -7.36 0.69
CA LEU A 150 23.61 -8.10 0.44
C LEU A 150 22.40 -7.17 0.32
N GLY A 151 22.29 -6.19 1.21
CA GLY A 151 21.24 -5.17 1.20
C GLY A 151 21.22 -4.36 -0.10
N GLU A 152 22.39 -4.01 -0.63
CA GLU A 152 22.56 -3.36 -1.92
C GLU A 152 21.96 -4.19 -3.06
N LYS A 153 22.27 -5.50 -3.12
CA LYS A 153 21.69 -6.41 -4.11
C LYS A 153 20.17 -6.52 -3.97
N VAL A 154 19.66 -6.60 -2.74
CA VAL A 154 18.22 -6.67 -2.48
C VAL A 154 17.52 -5.40 -2.98
N LEU A 155 18.07 -4.21 -2.74
CA LEU A 155 17.52 -2.95 -3.26
C LEU A 155 17.69 -2.83 -4.76
N ALA A 156 18.80 -3.29 -5.34
CA ALA A 156 19.03 -3.26 -6.78
C ALA A 156 17.92 -3.99 -7.55
N ILE A 157 17.47 -5.16 -7.04
CA ILE A 157 16.35 -5.90 -7.63
C ILE A 157 15.04 -5.09 -7.59
N TRP A 158 14.73 -4.46 -6.45
CA TRP A 158 13.55 -3.58 -6.35
C TRP A 158 13.66 -2.39 -7.31
N ASN A 159 14.81 -1.72 -7.31
CA ASN A 159 15.03 -0.53 -8.13
C ASN A 159 14.94 -0.85 -9.61
N GLU A 160 15.47 -1.98 -10.09
CA GLU A 160 15.33 -2.38 -11.49
C GLU A 160 13.86 -2.64 -11.86
N ARG A 161 13.07 -3.27 -10.97
CA ARG A 161 11.62 -3.41 -11.19
C ARG A 161 10.95 -2.05 -11.34
N VAL A 162 11.18 -1.13 -10.42
CA VAL A 162 10.62 0.24 -10.48
C VAL A 162 11.07 0.97 -11.75
N ALA A 163 12.36 0.88 -12.10
CA ALA A 163 12.93 1.51 -13.28
C ALA A 163 12.30 0.94 -14.56
N SER A 164 12.11 -0.38 -14.65
CA SER A 164 11.49 -1.02 -15.82
C SER A 164 10.07 -0.51 -16.09
N ILE A 165 9.27 -0.26 -15.04
CA ILE A 165 7.90 0.25 -15.18
C ILE A 165 7.90 1.75 -15.48
N ARG A 166 8.81 2.52 -14.87
CA ARG A 166 8.98 3.95 -15.15
C ARG A 166 9.45 4.24 -16.59
N LYS A 167 10.01 3.26 -17.30
CA LYS A 167 10.27 3.36 -18.76
C LYS A 167 8.98 3.36 -19.60
N LEU A 168 7.89 2.81 -19.07
CA LEU A 168 6.62 2.62 -19.77
C LEU A 168 5.56 3.66 -19.37
N TYR A 169 5.58 4.10 -18.11
CA TYR A 169 4.58 5.00 -17.54
C TYR A 169 5.22 6.17 -16.82
N GLN A 170 4.72 7.38 -17.11
CA GLN A 170 5.20 8.61 -16.48
C GLN A 170 4.95 8.64 -14.97
N HIS A 171 3.81 8.06 -14.53
CA HIS A 171 3.42 8.03 -13.12
C HIS A 171 3.28 6.59 -12.65
N VAL A 172 4.04 6.22 -11.63
CA VAL A 172 3.98 4.90 -11.00
C VAL A 172 3.64 5.09 -9.53
N ARG A 173 2.49 4.56 -9.12
CA ARG A 173 1.96 4.68 -7.76
C ARG A 173 1.83 3.32 -7.12
N THR A 174 1.74 3.30 -5.79
CA THR A 174 1.28 2.13 -5.05
C THR A 174 0.01 2.52 -4.32
N VAL A 175 -1.05 1.73 -4.52
CA VAL A 175 -2.30 1.86 -3.76
C VAL A 175 -2.39 0.76 -2.71
N VAL A 176 -2.62 1.15 -1.47
CA VAL A 176 -2.66 0.24 -0.32
C VAL A 176 -4.06 0.20 0.26
N LEU A 177 -4.64 -0.99 0.34
CA LEU A 177 -5.82 -1.28 1.14
C LEU A 177 -5.42 -1.88 2.48
N ILE A 178 -5.64 -1.13 3.55
CA ILE A 178 -5.57 -1.60 4.93
C ILE A 178 -6.95 -2.14 5.30
N LYS A 179 -7.03 -3.38 5.78
CA LYS A 179 -8.31 -4.03 6.06
C LYS A 179 -8.35 -4.70 7.43
N SER A 180 -9.49 -4.60 8.11
CA SER A 180 -9.78 -5.37 9.31
C SER A 180 -9.96 -6.85 8.97
N ASN A 181 -9.89 -7.71 9.99
CA ASN A 181 -10.08 -9.15 9.79
C ASN A 181 -11.50 -9.50 9.30
N ASP A 182 -12.50 -8.71 9.69
CA ASP A 182 -13.90 -8.86 9.32
C ASP A 182 -14.31 -8.01 8.09
N LEU A 183 -13.36 -7.26 7.50
CA LEU A 183 -13.59 -6.30 6.40
C LEU A 183 -14.60 -5.18 6.71
N LEU A 184 -14.99 -5.00 7.97
CA LEU A 184 -15.95 -3.95 8.38
C LEU A 184 -15.30 -2.58 8.60
N GLU A 185 -13.97 -2.52 8.68
CA GLU A 185 -13.22 -1.27 8.67
C GLU A 185 -12.11 -1.35 7.62
N LEU A 186 -12.00 -0.32 6.80
CA LEU A 186 -11.02 -0.24 5.73
C LEU A 186 -10.39 1.15 5.70
N ALA A 187 -9.13 1.21 5.28
CA ALA A 187 -8.49 2.46 4.89
C ALA A 187 -7.71 2.27 3.58
N VAL A 188 -7.72 3.29 2.74
CA VAL A 188 -7.03 3.31 1.45
C VAL A 188 -6.16 4.55 1.35
N PHE A 189 -4.92 4.36 0.93
CA PHE A 189 -4.02 5.44 0.61
C PHE A 189 -3.12 5.08 -0.57
N GLU A 190 -2.53 6.11 -1.15
CA GLU A 190 -1.57 6.03 -2.24
C GLU A 190 -0.31 6.80 -1.89
N PHE A 191 0.77 6.38 -2.53
CA PHE A 191 2.03 7.12 -2.60
C PHE A 191 2.72 6.83 -3.93
N GLU A 192 3.71 7.66 -4.27
CA GLU A 192 4.54 7.39 -5.44
C GLU A 192 5.45 6.18 -5.20
N THR A 193 5.51 5.29 -6.17
CA THR A 193 6.45 4.16 -6.11
C THR A 193 7.84 4.67 -6.47
N VAL A 194 8.74 4.70 -5.49
CA VAL A 194 10.09 5.24 -5.64
C VAL A 194 11.17 4.15 -5.65
N MET A 195 12.31 4.51 -6.22
CA MET A 195 13.56 3.76 -6.06
C MET A 195 14.26 4.22 -4.78
N TYR A 196 15.04 3.32 -4.19
CA TYR A 196 15.76 3.55 -2.94
C TYR A 196 17.27 3.49 -3.23
N PRO A 197 17.97 4.64 -3.28
CA PRO A 197 19.41 4.68 -3.45
C PRO A 197 20.09 3.95 -2.29
N SER A 198 20.90 2.93 -2.59
CA SER A 198 21.43 2.05 -1.56
C SER A 198 22.40 2.74 -0.61
N ASP A 199 23.09 3.79 -1.08
CA ASP A 199 24.00 4.61 -0.29
C ASP A 199 23.32 5.38 0.85
N GLN A 200 21.99 5.48 0.86
CA GLN A 200 21.20 6.09 1.93
C GLN A 200 20.83 5.13 3.07
N TYR A 201 21.18 3.85 2.94
CA TYR A 201 20.76 2.81 3.88
C TYR A 201 21.94 1.99 4.40
N TRP A 202 21.82 1.52 5.64
CA TRP A 202 22.74 0.55 6.24
C TRP A 202 21.93 -0.68 6.67
N TRP A 203 22.60 -1.83 6.73
CA TRP A 203 21.93 -3.12 6.91
C TRP A 203 22.55 -3.93 8.05
N GLN A 204 21.72 -4.73 8.72
CA GLN A 204 22.15 -5.67 9.74
C GLN A 204 21.25 -6.91 9.79
N TRP A 205 21.78 -8.01 10.30
CA TRP A 205 21.00 -9.19 10.63
C TRP A 205 20.34 -9.03 12.00
N ASN A 206 19.06 -9.37 12.10
CA ASN A 206 18.37 -9.47 13.40
C ASN A 206 18.46 -10.88 13.99
N GLU A 207 18.05 -11.05 15.26
CA GLU A 207 18.05 -12.33 15.99
C GLU A 207 17.25 -13.45 15.31
N ARG A 208 16.35 -13.09 14.38
CA ARG A 208 15.51 -14.01 13.62
C ARG A 208 16.06 -14.30 12.22
N ASN A 209 17.33 -13.96 11.98
CA ASN A 209 18.01 -14.14 10.69
C ASN A 209 17.28 -13.46 9.52
N ASN A 210 16.67 -12.29 9.76
CA ASN A 210 16.21 -11.41 8.69
C ASN A 210 17.20 -10.27 8.52
N LEU A 211 17.38 -9.83 7.29
CA LEU A 211 18.20 -8.67 6.97
C LEU A 211 17.33 -7.42 7.08
N GLU A 212 17.72 -6.50 7.95
CA GLU A 212 16.99 -5.26 8.21
C GLU A 212 17.77 -4.06 7.68
N GLY A 213 17.10 -3.22 6.91
CA GLY A 213 17.66 -2.01 6.33
C GLY A 213 17.14 -0.77 7.03
N PHE A 214 18.05 0.11 7.42
CA PHE A 214 17.80 1.32 8.18
C PHE A 214 18.24 2.54 7.37
N ASN A 215 17.45 3.62 7.42
CA ASN A 215 17.84 4.88 6.82
C ASN A 215 18.99 5.51 7.63
N LYS A 216 20.09 5.90 6.96
CA LYS A 216 21.28 6.47 7.62
C LYS A 216 21.04 7.80 8.34
N PHE A 217 20.06 8.58 7.92
CA PHE A 217 19.81 9.90 8.49
C PHE A 217 19.01 9.83 9.80
N ALA A 218 17.92 9.05 9.82
CA ALA A 218 17.00 8.99 10.95
C ALA A 218 17.17 7.73 11.82
N ASP A 219 18.06 6.82 11.43
CA ASP A 219 18.23 5.49 12.00
C ASP A 219 16.91 4.70 12.09
N GLN A 220 16.03 4.94 11.12
CA GLN A 220 14.70 4.35 11.09
C GLN A 220 14.74 3.05 10.31
N HIS A 221 14.16 1.99 10.88
CA HIS A 221 13.90 0.74 10.17
C HIS A 221 12.94 0.95 9.00
N ILE A 222 13.40 0.70 7.77
CA ILE A 222 12.60 0.86 6.54
C ILE A 222 12.37 -0.49 5.85
N PHE A 223 13.34 -1.39 5.87
CA PHE A 223 13.29 -2.62 5.09
C PHE A 223 13.46 -3.87 5.93
N THR A 224 12.73 -4.92 5.58
CA THR A 224 13.08 -6.27 6.02
C THR A 224 13.09 -7.20 4.83
N TRP A 225 14.18 -7.94 4.70
CA TRP A 225 14.32 -9.03 3.76
C TRP A 225 14.47 -10.35 4.50
N GLN A 226 13.70 -11.34 4.07
CA GLN A 226 13.67 -12.66 4.67
C GLN A 226 14.33 -13.65 3.70
N PRO A 227 15.44 -14.31 4.07
CA PRO A 227 16.15 -15.21 3.17
C PRO A 227 15.25 -16.34 2.66
N HIS A 228 14.49 -16.95 3.57
CA HIS A 228 13.51 -17.98 3.23
C HIS A 228 12.35 -17.38 2.42
N GLY A 229 12.26 -17.79 1.15
CA GLY A 229 11.28 -17.22 0.20
C GLY A 229 11.70 -15.88 -0.41
N SER A 230 12.87 -15.35 -0.06
CA SER A 230 13.42 -14.09 -0.57
C SER A 230 12.45 -12.90 -0.44
N GLN A 231 11.61 -12.91 0.59
CA GLN A 231 10.53 -11.94 0.74
C GLN A 231 11.08 -10.58 1.15
N PHE A 232 10.87 -9.57 0.30
CA PHE A 232 11.23 -8.19 0.58
C PHE A 232 10.01 -7.41 1.07
N THR A 233 10.18 -6.66 2.15
CA THR A 233 9.13 -5.80 2.69
C THR A 233 9.64 -4.39 2.95
N ILE A 234 8.77 -3.42 2.71
CA ILE A 234 9.00 -2.00 2.97
C ILE A 234 8.02 -1.56 4.05
N ILE A 235 8.52 -0.85 5.06
CA ILE A 235 7.74 -0.24 6.13
C ILE A 235 7.35 1.16 5.67
N GLU A 236 6.06 1.36 5.43
CA GLU A 236 5.51 2.62 4.95
C GLU A 236 4.74 3.36 6.03
N ASN A 237 4.91 4.67 6.06
CA ASN A 237 4.08 5.54 6.87
C ASN A 237 2.71 5.69 6.22
N VAL A 238 1.65 5.55 7.02
CA VAL A 238 0.28 5.78 6.55
C VAL A 238 0.00 7.28 6.66
N PRO A 239 -0.32 7.98 5.56
CA PRO A 239 -0.55 9.42 5.59
C PRO A 239 -1.79 9.74 6.46
N PRO A 240 -1.81 10.89 7.16
CA PRO A 240 -3.01 11.37 7.83
C PRO A 240 -4.18 11.56 6.84
N GLU A 241 -3.85 12.05 5.64
CA GLU A 241 -4.77 12.15 4.52
C GLU A 241 -4.90 10.79 3.82
N ARG A 242 -5.86 10.01 4.30
CA ARG A 242 -6.25 8.71 3.75
C ARG A 242 -7.76 8.63 3.65
N LEU A 243 -8.25 7.79 2.75
CA LEU A 243 -9.66 7.40 2.78
C LEU A 243 -9.85 6.35 3.87
N ALA A 244 -10.90 6.48 4.68
CA ALA A 244 -11.30 5.44 5.62
C ALA A 244 -12.82 5.26 5.58
N ILE A 245 -13.28 4.02 5.60
CA ILE A 245 -14.70 3.68 5.63
C ILE A 245 -14.98 2.61 6.68
N ARG A 246 -16.19 2.67 7.22
CA ARG A 246 -16.77 1.60 8.03
C ARG A 246 -18.00 1.06 7.36
N ILE A 247 -18.14 -0.25 7.39
CA ILE A 247 -19.23 -0.98 6.77
C ILE A 247 -20.04 -1.60 7.90
N LYS A 248 -21.36 -1.38 7.86
CA LYS A 248 -22.27 -2.14 8.71
C LYS A 248 -22.39 -3.55 8.15
N GLN A 249 -22.27 -4.57 9.01
CA GLN A 249 -22.41 -5.97 8.62
C GLN A 249 -23.69 -6.16 7.77
N PRO A 250 -23.54 -6.54 6.49
CA PRO A 250 -24.70 -6.78 5.64
C PRO A 250 -25.36 -8.14 5.96
N PRO A 251 -26.65 -8.31 5.61
CA PRO A 251 -27.26 -9.63 5.59
C PRO A 251 -26.53 -10.54 4.59
N GLN A 252 -26.51 -11.84 4.86
CA GLN A 252 -25.98 -12.82 3.91
C GLN A 252 -26.98 -13.06 2.78
N LEU A 253 -26.47 -13.33 1.58
CA LEU A 253 -27.29 -13.74 0.45
C LEU A 253 -27.83 -15.15 0.69
N ASP A 254 -29.12 -15.32 0.42
CA ASP A 254 -29.74 -16.64 0.34
C ASP A 254 -29.35 -17.28 -1.01
N ARG A 255 -28.64 -18.41 -0.94
CA ARG A 255 -28.15 -19.14 -2.11
C ARG A 255 -29.28 -19.50 -3.08
N ASP A 256 -30.41 -19.98 -2.57
CA ASP A 256 -31.51 -20.46 -3.39
C ASP A 256 -32.28 -19.29 -4.00
N ALA A 257 -32.38 -18.18 -3.27
CA ALA A 257 -32.90 -16.93 -3.83
C ALA A 257 -32.02 -16.41 -4.99
N VAL A 258 -30.69 -16.50 -4.87
CA VAL A 258 -29.76 -16.13 -5.95
C VAL A 258 -29.94 -17.03 -7.16
N LEU A 259 -29.92 -18.36 -6.99
CA LEU A 259 -30.14 -19.31 -8.10
C LEU A 259 -31.47 -19.09 -8.81
N LYS A 260 -32.53 -18.77 -8.05
CA LYS A 260 -33.83 -18.41 -8.62
C LYS A 260 -33.76 -17.11 -9.41
N SER A 261 -33.06 -16.09 -8.91
CA SER A 261 -32.98 -14.77 -9.56
C SER A 261 -32.25 -14.79 -10.90
N ILE A 262 -31.26 -15.68 -11.06
CA ILE A 262 -30.53 -15.87 -12.32
C ILE A 262 -31.23 -16.85 -13.25
N ALA A 263 -32.42 -17.36 -12.87
CA ALA A 263 -33.15 -18.41 -13.57
C ALA A 263 -32.23 -19.60 -13.89
N PHE A 264 -31.56 -20.12 -12.85
CA PHE A 264 -30.66 -21.27 -12.98
C PHE A 264 -31.34 -22.37 -13.80
N ASP A 265 -30.62 -22.83 -14.82
CA ASP A 265 -31.06 -23.86 -15.73
C ASP A 265 -30.10 -25.04 -15.62
N GLU A 266 -30.67 -26.25 -15.53
CA GLU A 266 -29.86 -27.47 -15.39
C GLU A 266 -28.92 -27.70 -16.58
N SER A 267 -29.20 -27.14 -17.76
CA SER A 267 -28.32 -27.19 -18.93
C SER A 267 -26.99 -26.46 -18.74
N TRP A 268 -26.88 -25.59 -17.72
CA TRP A 268 -25.61 -24.96 -17.35
C TRP A 268 -24.64 -25.95 -16.69
N VAL A 269 -25.13 -27.14 -16.30
CA VAL A 269 -24.33 -28.20 -15.69
C VAL A 269 -24.29 -29.42 -16.61
N GLN A 270 -23.13 -29.67 -17.22
CA GLN A 270 -22.88 -30.92 -17.91
C GLN A 270 -22.22 -31.94 -16.97
N VAL A 271 -22.93 -33.03 -16.68
CA VAL A 271 -22.37 -34.13 -15.88
C VAL A 271 -21.54 -35.05 -16.77
N LEU A 272 -20.21 -35.06 -16.58
CA LEU A 272 -19.28 -35.82 -17.42
C LEU A 272 -19.08 -37.28 -16.99
N LYS A 273 -19.21 -37.59 -15.69
CA LYS A 273 -19.10 -38.94 -15.14
C LYS A 273 -19.83 -39.03 -13.81
N ILE A 274 -20.61 -40.10 -13.63
CA ILE A 274 -21.08 -40.55 -12.31
C ILE A 274 -20.59 -41.99 -12.19
N GLU A 275 -19.63 -42.25 -11.30
CA GLU A 275 -19.38 -43.61 -10.85
C GLU A 275 -20.48 -43.95 -9.85
N GLN A 276 -21.42 -44.82 -10.24
CA GLN A 276 -22.38 -45.36 -9.29
C GLN A 276 -21.61 -46.25 -8.30
N ALA A 277 -21.83 -46.01 -7.00
CA ALA A 277 -21.40 -46.89 -5.93
C ALA A 277 -22.26 -48.17 -5.91
#